data_AF-A0A8W8NRI4-F1
#
_entry.id   AF-A0A8W8NRI4-F1
#
_cell.length_a   1.000
_cell.length_b   1.000
_cell.length_c   1.000
_cell.angle_alpha   90.00
_cell.angle_beta   90.00
_cell.angle_gamma   90.00
#
_symmetry.space_group_name_H-M   'P 1'
#
loop_
_entity.id
_entity.type
_entity.pdbx_description
1 polymer ?
#
loop_
_entity_poly.entity_id
_entity_poly.type
_entity_poly.pdbx_seq_one_letter_code
_entity_poly.pdbx_strand_id
1 'polypeptide(L)'
;MASCIHILLMFATLLTQTSSGDQEKCSKAIHDLVKVVASCPTSKHEWDIAASKKNCEYLAALCNTSKKPYLYHCVINGFRNQTLEVCAQGRIIFGHCTEYNVAGEVIQRHDTAKCNCTFPKCDKSYYSTEAYKFPDCYELVFIKQDSKTTTVQTEESTTTSKPDETETNNPFIYVVIVAAVVICVLVFIIIMILCKKQRRRAPIDEEERIGMIKKEQDSSIKYFYIKAKHFQHFYYVNNLAKDCELRLEKVIRDKDRRKCMSNKDVMIRVVGNLTDDNLNFLSKVKEEKNMEREMRGINLEAIPLLCFQNDLEILRGENACHKILIKSDVPCDKTRKADGSIIIVGQNKRQIKEIITSCFEEQLHQMLKDWLGKLKHEDSNKQTSEIIAEIEAIRKQLILDTSSNIAALDAPSIGNKFIVPNDVKDYLFRRFDVNGFGIWGYEEIIAAHRIPGENGKSRPIWVKMINNDVKSRVMKKRYVVKDYGFRLGNDVTKANVSLIKRLSEHKVTKMPSILMDGSTNKLVTRE
;
A
#
# COMPACT_ATOMS: atom_id res chain seq x y z
N MET A 1 0.12 -24.94 60.90
CA MET A 1 -0.43 -25.54 59.65
C MET A 1 -1.27 -24.56 58.85
N ALA A 2 -2.22 -23.82 59.45
CA ALA A 2 -3.05 -22.83 58.74
C ALA A 2 -2.24 -21.78 57.93
N SER A 3 -1.16 -21.23 58.51
CA SER A 3 -0.33 -20.22 57.83
C SER A 3 0.38 -20.75 56.57
N CYS A 4 0.84 -22.01 56.57
CA CYS A 4 1.47 -22.61 55.39
C CYS A 4 0.46 -22.93 54.28
N ILE A 5 -0.77 -23.29 54.64
CA ILE A 5 -1.86 -23.53 53.67
C ILE A 5 -2.25 -22.22 52.97
N HIS A 6 -2.34 -21.11 53.71
CA HIS A 6 -2.61 -19.80 53.12
C HIS A 6 -1.49 -19.32 52.21
N ILE A 7 -0.22 -19.56 52.56
CA ILE A 7 0.91 -19.21 51.70
C ILE A 7 0.90 -20.04 50.41
N LEU A 8 0.62 -21.35 50.49
CA LEU A 8 0.51 -22.21 49.30
C LEU A 8 -0.67 -21.83 48.41
N LEU A 9 -1.82 -21.49 48.99
CA LEU A 9 -2.98 -20.99 48.23
C LEU A 9 -2.68 -19.65 47.56
N MET A 10 -2.03 -18.72 48.27
CA MET A 10 -1.61 -17.42 47.72
C MET A 10 -0.62 -17.61 46.55
N PHE A 11 0.37 -18.49 46.69
CA PHE A 11 1.31 -18.80 45.60
C PHE A 11 0.63 -19.50 44.43
N ALA A 12 -0.31 -20.43 44.67
CA ALA A 12 -1.08 -21.07 43.62
C ALA A 12 -1.95 -20.05 42.86
N THR A 13 -2.60 -19.12 43.56
CA THR A 13 -3.36 -18.04 42.93
C THR A 13 -2.50 -17.03 42.17
N LEU A 14 -1.28 -16.75 42.66
CA LEU A 14 -0.34 -15.87 41.94
C LEU A 14 0.18 -16.54 40.66
N LEU A 15 0.45 -17.85 40.70
CA LEU A 15 0.90 -18.62 39.54
C LEU A 15 -0.20 -18.81 38.48
N THR A 16 -1.48 -18.89 38.88
CA THR A 16 -2.60 -18.94 37.91
C THR A 16 -2.92 -17.57 37.31
N GLN A 17 -2.75 -16.46 38.06
CA GLN A 17 -2.98 -15.10 37.55
C GLN A 17 -1.90 -14.63 36.56
N THR A 18 -0.68 -15.15 36.67
CA THR A 18 0.45 -14.75 35.80
C THR A 18 0.51 -15.50 34.47
N SER A 19 -0.25 -16.58 34.29
CA SER A 19 -0.30 -17.35 33.03
C SER A 19 -1.59 -17.17 32.21
N SER A 20 -2.69 -16.75 32.84
CA SER A 20 -4.01 -16.63 32.20
C SER A 20 -4.26 -15.29 31.50
N GLY A 21 -3.65 -14.20 31.99
CA GLY A 21 -3.94 -12.85 31.51
C GLY A 21 -3.62 -12.59 30.03
N ASP A 22 -2.61 -13.26 29.48
CA ASP A 22 -2.22 -13.08 28.07
C ASP A 22 -3.06 -13.95 27.12
N GLN A 23 -3.50 -15.12 27.59
CA GLN A 23 -4.37 -16.01 26.81
C GLN A 23 -5.79 -15.44 26.70
N GLU A 24 -6.33 -14.89 27.78
CA GLU A 24 -7.66 -14.28 27.81
C GLU A 24 -7.74 -13.03 26.92
N LYS A 25 -6.72 -12.17 26.95
CA LYS A 25 -6.63 -10.99 26.06
C LYS A 25 -6.56 -11.39 24.58
N CYS A 26 -5.83 -12.45 24.26
CA CYS A 26 -5.72 -12.98 22.91
C CYS A 26 -7.05 -13.57 22.41
N SER A 27 -7.71 -14.43 23.21
CA SER A 27 -9.01 -15.01 22.85
C SER A 27 -10.05 -13.92 22.61
N LYS A 28 -10.12 -12.91 23.50
CA LYS A 28 -11.00 -11.75 23.31
C LYS A 28 -10.71 -11.00 22.00
N ALA A 29 -9.45 -10.73 21.70
CA ALA A 29 -9.07 -10.06 20.46
C ALA A 29 -9.43 -10.87 19.19
N ILE A 30 -9.33 -12.20 19.25
CA ILE A 30 -9.73 -13.08 18.15
C ILE A 30 -11.26 -13.13 18.00
N HIS A 31 -11.99 -13.18 19.11
CA HIS A 31 -13.45 -13.18 19.12
C HIS A 31 -14.03 -11.91 18.48
N ASP A 32 -13.47 -10.74 18.80
CA ASP A 32 -13.90 -9.45 18.23
C ASP A 32 -13.66 -9.34 16.70
N LEU A 33 -12.89 -10.28 16.12
CA LEU A 33 -12.58 -10.33 14.69
C LEU A 33 -13.47 -11.29 13.90
N VAL A 34 -14.39 -11.99 14.57
CA VAL A 34 -15.44 -12.78 13.90
C VAL A 34 -16.34 -11.82 13.14
N LYS A 35 -16.38 -11.95 11.82
CA LYS A 35 -17.13 -11.04 10.95
C LYS A 35 -18.23 -11.80 10.22
N VAL A 36 -19.47 -11.37 10.41
CA VAL A 36 -20.60 -11.82 9.59
C VAL A 36 -20.44 -11.25 8.19
N VAL A 37 -20.52 -12.11 7.18
CA VAL A 37 -20.44 -11.72 5.76
C VAL A 37 -21.67 -12.21 5.01
N ALA A 38 -22.01 -11.52 3.93
CA ALA A 38 -23.15 -11.87 3.09
C ALA A 38 -22.96 -13.24 2.39
N SER A 39 -21.74 -13.53 1.97
CA SER A 39 -21.37 -14.81 1.35
C SER A 39 -19.89 -15.10 1.56
N CYS A 40 -19.53 -16.39 1.50
CA CYS A 40 -18.15 -16.82 1.49
C CYS A 40 -17.57 -16.90 0.07
N PRO A 41 -16.25 -16.78 -0.08
CA PRO A 41 -15.56 -17.06 -1.33
C PRO A 41 -15.87 -18.47 -1.85
N THR A 42 -16.08 -18.61 -3.16
CA THR A 42 -16.38 -19.90 -3.81
C THR A 42 -15.29 -20.36 -4.77
N SER A 43 -14.24 -19.55 -4.94
CA SER A 43 -13.06 -19.88 -5.71
C SER A 43 -11.80 -19.69 -4.88
N LYS A 44 -10.72 -20.39 -5.26
CA LYS A 44 -9.41 -20.23 -4.61
C LYS A 44 -8.92 -18.78 -4.70
N HIS A 45 -9.16 -18.12 -5.83
CA HIS A 45 -8.75 -16.74 -6.03
C HIS A 45 -9.47 -15.78 -5.07
N GLU A 46 -10.80 -15.86 -4.96
CA GLU A 46 -11.56 -15.05 -4.01
C GLU A 46 -11.18 -15.36 -2.56
N TRP A 47 -10.90 -16.63 -2.26
CA TRP A 47 -10.48 -17.07 -0.94
C TRP A 47 -9.14 -16.45 -0.55
N ASP A 48 -8.17 -16.43 -1.46
CA ASP A 48 -6.85 -15.86 -1.21
C ASP A 48 -6.91 -14.33 -1.02
N ILE A 49 -7.75 -13.63 -1.80
CA ILE A 49 -8.02 -12.19 -1.62
C ILE A 49 -8.61 -11.94 -0.23
N ALA A 50 -9.64 -12.69 0.16
CA ALA A 50 -10.32 -12.51 1.43
C ALA A 50 -9.42 -12.88 2.63
N ALA A 51 -8.62 -13.95 2.49
CA ALA A 51 -7.61 -14.36 3.46
C ALA A 51 -6.55 -13.28 3.67
N SER A 52 -6.02 -12.72 2.58
CA SER A 52 -5.03 -11.65 2.62
C SER A 52 -5.62 -10.40 3.29
N LYS A 53 -6.85 -10.03 2.97
CA LYS A 53 -7.55 -8.89 3.58
C LYS A 53 -7.77 -9.07 5.08
N LYS A 54 -8.04 -10.30 5.54
CA LYS A 54 -8.26 -10.58 6.97
C LYS A 54 -6.97 -10.72 7.77
N ASN A 55 -5.86 -11.09 7.11
CA ASN A 55 -4.50 -11.11 7.66
C ASN A 55 -4.36 -11.87 9.00
N CYS A 56 -4.77 -13.14 9.01
CA CYS A 56 -4.74 -13.97 10.23
C CYS A 56 -3.32 -14.25 10.77
N GLU A 57 -2.29 -14.14 9.94
CA GLU A 57 -0.90 -14.34 10.35
C GLU A 57 -0.41 -13.25 11.31
N TYR A 58 -0.76 -11.99 11.04
CA TYR A 58 -0.45 -10.87 11.93
C TYR A 58 -1.09 -11.06 13.32
N LEU A 59 -2.33 -11.55 13.34
CA LEU A 59 -3.06 -11.83 14.58
C LEU A 59 -2.46 -12.99 15.35
N ALA A 60 -1.98 -14.02 14.65
CA ALA A 60 -1.25 -15.13 15.26
C ALA A 60 0.05 -14.64 15.94
N ALA A 61 0.75 -13.66 15.36
CA ALA A 61 1.97 -13.10 15.94
C ALA A 61 1.73 -12.32 17.24
N LEU A 62 0.56 -11.67 17.38
CA LEU A 62 0.13 -11.04 18.64
C LEU A 62 -0.17 -12.08 19.72
N CYS A 63 -0.66 -13.24 19.32
CA CYS A 63 -1.04 -14.35 20.16
C CYS A 63 0.09 -15.39 20.23
N ASN A 64 1.18 -15.06 20.94
CA ASN A 64 2.40 -15.87 21.08
C ASN A 64 2.21 -17.21 21.85
N THR A 65 0.98 -17.73 21.89
CA THR A 65 0.51 -18.78 22.81
C THR A 65 0.21 -20.11 22.12
N SER A 66 0.11 -20.17 20.78
CA SER A 66 -0.26 -21.39 20.05
C SER A 66 0.88 -21.91 19.18
N LYS A 67 1.25 -23.19 19.37
CA LYS A 67 2.15 -23.95 18.48
C LYS A 67 1.60 -24.11 17.06
N LYS A 68 0.31 -23.80 16.83
CA LYS A 68 -0.36 -23.93 15.52
C LYS A 68 -0.78 -22.55 15.00
N PRO A 69 -0.51 -22.23 13.72
CA PRO A 69 -0.87 -20.95 13.13
C PRO A 69 -2.40 -20.78 13.04
N TYR A 70 -2.87 -19.56 13.24
CA TYR A 70 -4.24 -19.18 12.93
C TYR A 70 -4.36 -18.95 11.42
N LEU A 71 -5.34 -19.61 10.81
CA LEU A 71 -5.59 -19.56 9.37
C LEU A 71 -6.93 -18.89 9.10
N TYR A 72 -7.03 -18.24 7.94
CA TYR A 72 -8.29 -17.69 7.45
C TYR A 72 -9.29 -18.80 7.18
N HIS A 73 -10.53 -18.58 7.61
CA HIS A 73 -11.67 -19.40 7.27
C HIS A 73 -12.85 -18.51 6.92
N CYS A 74 -13.63 -18.92 5.91
CA CYS A 74 -15.00 -18.46 5.71
C CYS A 74 -15.93 -19.66 5.69
N VAL A 75 -16.82 -19.74 6.69
CA VAL A 75 -17.64 -20.93 6.96
C VAL A 75 -19.03 -20.54 7.46
N ILE A 76 -19.96 -21.48 7.48
CA ILE A 76 -21.28 -21.26 8.09
C ILE A 76 -21.18 -21.24 9.63
N ASN A 77 -22.11 -20.57 10.30
CA ASN A 77 -22.24 -20.70 11.75
C ASN A 77 -23.01 -21.97 12.15
N GLY A 78 -22.98 -22.34 13.44
CA GLY A 78 -23.69 -23.51 13.95
C GLY A 78 -25.23 -23.46 13.84
N PHE A 79 -25.79 -22.30 13.47
CA PHE A 79 -27.21 -22.15 13.20
C PHE A 79 -27.57 -22.26 11.71
N ARG A 80 -26.60 -22.38 10.80
CA ARG A 80 -26.81 -22.38 9.33
C ARG A 80 -27.66 -21.21 8.85
N ASN A 81 -27.50 -20.04 9.44
CA ASN A 81 -28.27 -18.85 9.04
C ASN A 81 -27.37 -17.68 8.60
N GLN A 82 -26.05 -17.81 8.78
CA GLN A 82 -25.06 -16.82 8.44
C GLN A 82 -23.75 -17.49 8.01
N THR A 83 -22.99 -16.78 7.18
CA THR A 83 -21.58 -17.06 6.90
C THR A 83 -20.69 -16.12 7.72
N LEU A 84 -19.60 -16.67 8.23
CA LEU A 84 -18.64 -15.99 9.10
C LEU A 84 -17.24 -16.08 8.51
N GLU A 85 -16.55 -14.95 8.45
CA GLU A 85 -15.10 -14.90 8.26
C GLU A 85 -14.41 -14.88 9.63
N VAL A 86 -13.48 -15.80 9.86
CA VAL A 86 -12.79 -15.96 11.15
C VAL A 86 -11.31 -16.28 10.97
N CYS A 87 -10.52 -16.03 12.01
CA CYS A 87 -9.15 -16.53 12.13
C CYS A 87 -9.15 -17.64 13.18
N ALA A 88 -8.86 -18.87 12.76
CA ALA A 88 -8.96 -20.03 13.63
C ALA A 88 -7.94 -21.11 13.24
N GLN A 89 -7.69 -22.07 14.13
CA GLN A 89 -6.82 -23.20 13.79
C GLN A 89 -7.48 -24.11 12.74
N GLY A 90 -6.71 -24.49 11.73
CA GLY A 90 -7.17 -25.44 10.71
C GLY A 90 -7.41 -26.84 11.27
N ARG A 91 -8.43 -27.53 10.77
CA ARG A 91 -8.77 -28.91 11.12
C ARG A 91 -9.11 -29.73 9.88
N ILE A 92 -9.00 -31.05 10.00
CA ILE A 92 -9.55 -31.98 9.02
C ILE A 92 -11.02 -32.21 9.39
N ILE A 93 -11.91 -32.00 8.43
CA ILE A 93 -13.36 -32.14 8.57
C ILE A 93 -13.78 -33.45 7.89
N PHE A 94 -14.60 -34.26 8.56
CA PHE A 94 -15.00 -35.59 8.09
C PHE A 94 -16.49 -35.63 7.75
N GLY A 95 -16.79 -35.76 6.45
CA GLY A 95 -18.12 -36.11 5.91
C GLY A 95 -19.24 -35.13 6.22
N HIS A 96 -18.92 -33.88 6.56
CA HIS A 96 -19.88 -32.81 6.88
C HIS A 96 -19.37 -31.46 6.37
N CYS A 97 -20.25 -30.48 6.28
CA CYS A 97 -19.88 -29.09 6.06
C CYS A 97 -19.09 -28.54 7.27
N THR A 98 -18.18 -27.61 7.00
CA THR A 98 -17.37 -26.94 8.03
C THR A 98 -18.19 -25.82 8.65
N GLU A 99 -18.19 -25.73 9.98
CA GLU A 99 -18.75 -24.60 10.72
C GLU A 99 -17.73 -23.93 11.62
N TYR A 100 -18.04 -22.68 11.99
CA TYR A 100 -17.44 -22.04 13.14
C TYR A 100 -18.44 -22.00 14.30
N ASN A 101 -18.09 -22.68 15.39
CA ASN A 101 -18.86 -22.63 16.63
C ASN A 101 -18.41 -21.40 17.42
N VAL A 102 -19.26 -20.37 17.42
CA VAL A 102 -18.99 -19.10 18.12
C VAL A 102 -18.81 -19.31 19.62
N ALA A 103 -19.62 -20.17 20.25
CA ALA A 103 -19.52 -20.43 21.69
C ALA A 103 -18.27 -21.21 22.07
N GLY A 104 -17.79 -22.09 21.18
CA GLY A 104 -16.57 -22.88 21.38
C GLY A 104 -15.31 -22.27 20.78
N GLU A 105 -15.42 -21.12 20.09
CA GLU A 105 -14.37 -20.45 19.31
C GLU A 105 -13.59 -21.38 18.37
N VAL A 106 -14.26 -22.40 17.82
CA VAL A 106 -13.59 -23.52 17.15
C VAL A 106 -14.18 -23.83 15.78
N ILE A 107 -13.29 -24.12 14.82
CA ILE A 107 -13.65 -24.72 13.55
C ILE A 107 -13.95 -26.20 13.78
N GLN A 108 -15.15 -26.64 13.38
CA GLN A 108 -15.57 -28.03 13.55
C GLN A 108 -16.49 -28.47 12.41
N ARG A 109 -16.91 -29.74 12.48
CA ARG A 109 -17.93 -30.28 11.57
C ARG A 109 -19.31 -29.81 12.03
N HIS A 110 -20.19 -29.54 11.08
CA HIS A 110 -21.58 -29.23 11.38
C HIS A 110 -22.41 -30.52 11.45
N ASP A 111 -22.88 -30.92 12.64
CA ASP A 111 -23.42 -32.26 12.88
C ASP A 111 -24.69 -32.61 12.06
N THR A 112 -25.48 -31.60 11.66
CA THR A 112 -26.69 -31.81 10.84
C THR A 112 -26.51 -31.49 9.35
N ALA A 113 -25.31 -31.13 8.90
CA ALA A 113 -25.01 -30.83 7.49
C ALA A 113 -24.05 -31.88 6.91
N LYS A 114 -24.54 -33.13 6.85
CA LYS A 114 -23.78 -34.27 6.36
C LYS A 114 -23.58 -34.20 4.84
N CYS A 115 -22.35 -34.41 4.38
CA CYS A 115 -22.03 -34.48 2.96
C CYS A 115 -22.74 -35.68 2.32
N ASN A 116 -23.32 -35.46 1.13
CA ASN A 116 -23.91 -36.53 0.32
C ASN A 116 -23.55 -36.34 -1.16
N CYS A 117 -23.82 -37.34 -2.00
CA CYS A 117 -23.62 -37.26 -3.44
C CYS A 117 -24.59 -36.27 -4.12
N THR A 118 -25.72 -35.98 -3.48
CA THR A 118 -26.77 -35.09 -4.02
C THR A 118 -26.64 -33.67 -3.49
N PHE A 119 -26.80 -33.46 -2.19
CA PHE A 119 -26.70 -32.15 -1.53
C PHE A 119 -26.63 -32.33 0.01
N PRO A 120 -25.83 -31.53 0.74
CA PRO A 120 -24.73 -30.69 0.22
C PRO A 120 -23.59 -31.57 -0.31
N LYS A 121 -23.06 -31.22 -1.49
CA LYS A 121 -21.95 -31.96 -2.09
C LYS A 121 -20.62 -31.54 -1.47
N CYS A 122 -20.00 -32.46 -0.73
CA CYS A 122 -18.66 -32.29 -0.21
C CYS A 122 -17.91 -33.61 -0.03
N ASP A 123 -16.59 -33.52 0.10
CA ASP A 123 -15.72 -34.69 0.21
C ASP A 123 -15.89 -35.42 1.55
N LYS A 124 -15.57 -36.72 1.56
CA LYS A 124 -15.57 -37.53 2.78
C LYS A 124 -14.62 -36.99 3.85
N SER A 125 -13.56 -36.32 3.44
CA SER A 125 -12.68 -35.57 4.33
C SER A 125 -11.95 -34.47 3.58
N TYR A 126 -11.79 -33.30 4.20
CA TYR A 126 -11.05 -32.18 3.62
C TYR A 126 -10.49 -31.26 4.71
N TYR A 127 -9.50 -30.43 4.37
CA TYR A 127 -9.00 -29.40 5.28
C TYR A 127 -10.00 -28.25 5.37
N SER A 128 -10.25 -27.74 6.57
CA SER A 128 -11.20 -26.63 6.78
C SER A 128 -10.86 -25.36 6.00
N THR A 129 -9.59 -25.16 5.63
CA THR A 129 -9.12 -24.06 4.76
C THR A 129 -9.48 -24.26 3.28
N GLU A 130 -10.04 -25.40 2.92
CA GLU A 130 -10.54 -25.72 1.58
C GLU A 130 -12.07 -25.71 1.51
N ALA A 131 -12.76 -25.19 2.54
CA ALA A 131 -14.22 -25.11 2.58
C ALA A 131 -14.83 -24.39 1.36
N TYR A 132 -14.10 -23.45 0.74
CA TYR A 132 -14.54 -22.74 -0.48
C TYR A 132 -14.80 -23.67 -1.67
N LYS A 133 -14.25 -24.88 -1.68
CA LYS A 133 -14.48 -25.88 -2.74
C LYS A 133 -15.90 -26.45 -2.70
N PHE A 134 -16.66 -26.20 -1.63
CA PHE A 134 -17.97 -26.80 -1.37
C PHE A 134 -19.06 -25.73 -1.23
N PRO A 135 -19.40 -25.00 -2.32
CA PRO A 135 -20.39 -23.93 -2.29
C PRO A 135 -21.77 -24.38 -1.81
N ASP A 136 -22.17 -25.63 -2.05
CA ASP A 136 -23.41 -26.24 -1.54
C ASP A 136 -23.54 -26.12 -0.01
N CYS A 137 -22.42 -26.17 0.72
CA CYS A 137 -22.44 -25.97 2.17
C CYS A 137 -22.85 -24.56 2.56
N TYR A 138 -22.55 -23.56 1.73
CA TYR A 138 -23.00 -22.18 1.95
C TYR A 138 -24.46 -21.98 1.53
N GLU A 139 -24.95 -22.75 0.56
CA GLU A 139 -26.34 -22.71 0.10
C GLU A 139 -27.35 -23.12 1.19
N LEU A 140 -26.91 -23.93 2.15
CA LEU A 140 -27.67 -24.27 3.36
C LEU A 140 -28.14 -23.04 4.15
N VAL A 141 -27.40 -21.93 4.07
CA VAL A 141 -27.77 -20.67 4.72
C VAL A 141 -29.00 -20.04 4.07
N PHE A 142 -29.06 -20.05 2.74
CA PHE A 142 -30.14 -19.44 1.97
C PHE A 142 -31.44 -20.24 2.10
N ILE A 143 -31.39 -21.57 2.03
CA ILE A 143 -32.56 -22.45 2.18
C ILE A 143 -33.26 -22.21 3.53
N LYS A 144 -32.48 -21.98 4.59
CA LYS A 144 -33.03 -21.71 5.93
C LYS A 144 -33.66 -20.31 6.04
N GLN A 145 -33.18 -19.33 5.27
CA GLN A 145 -33.76 -17.99 5.24
C GLN A 145 -35.11 -17.99 4.49
N ASP A 146 -35.22 -18.72 3.37
CA ASP A 146 -36.46 -18.81 2.61
C ASP A 146 -37.55 -19.60 3.35
N SER A 147 -37.14 -20.62 4.11
CA SER A 147 -38.06 -21.45 4.92
C SER A 147 -38.68 -20.71 6.11
N LYS A 148 -38.20 -19.51 6.48
CA LYS A 148 -38.70 -18.74 7.62
C LYS A 148 -39.99 -17.95 7.38
N THR A 149 -40.64 -18.11 6.22
CA THR A 149 -41.93 -17.44 5.91
C THR A 149 -43.15 -18.19 6.46
N THR A 150 -43.01 -19.33 7.14
CA THR A 150 -44.15 -19.99 7.82
C THR A 150 -43.81 -20.29 9.28
N THR A 151 -44.24 -19.39 10.17
CA THR A 151 -44.09 -19.52 11.62
C THR A 151 -45.11 -20.51 12.17
N VAL A 152 -44.66 -21.64 12.70
CA VAL A 152 -45.38 -22.39 13.75
C VAL A 152 -44.44 -22.51 14.95
N GLN A 153 -44.89 -22.00 16.09
CA GLN A 153 -44.18 -22.03 17.37
C GLN A 153 -44.32 -23.41 18.01
N THR A 154 -43.22 -23.94 18.54
CA THR A 154 -43.22 -25.08 19.46
C THR A 154 -42.37 -24.72 20.67
N GLU A 155 -42.98 -24.77 21.85
CA GLU A 155 -42.41 -24.49 23.16
C GLU A 155 -41.60 -25.69 23.67
N GLU A 156 -40.48 -25.43 24.35
CA GLU A 156 -39.66 -26.46 25.00
C GLU A 156 -39.54 -26.14 26.51
N SER A 157 -39.90 -27.13 27.33
CA SER A 157 -39.95 -27.04 28.80
C SER A 157 -38.63 -27.48 29.44
N THR A 158 -38.16 -26.72 30.42
CA THR A 158 -36.98 -27.02 31.23
C THR A 158 -37.37 -27.80 32.50
N THR A 159 -36.78 -28.97 32.71
CA THR A 159 -36.83 -29.70 34.00
C THR A 159 -35.48 -29.68 34.71
N THR A 160 -35.49 -29.26 35.97
CA THR A 160 -34.35 -29.20 36.89
C THR A 160 -34.38 -30.38 37.84
N SER A 161 -33.27 -31.09 38.02
CA SER A 161 -33.07 -32.06 39.10
C SER A 161 -31.77 -31.78 39.87
N LYS A 162 -31.88 -31.63 41.19
CA LYS A 162 -30.78 -31.57 42.16
C LYS A 162 -30.27 -32.98 42.52
N PRO A 163 -28.98 -33.14 42.87
CA PRO A 163 -28.53 -34.22 43.72
C PRO A 163 -28.21 -33.72 45.15
N ASP A 164 -28.62 -34.51 46.14
CA ASP A 164 -28.20 -34.44 47.54
C ASP A 164 -26.80 -35.06 47.68
N GLU A 165 -25.91 -34.38 48.42
CA GLU A 165 -24.63 -34.93 48.87
C GLU A 165 -24.65 -35.12 50.39
N THR A 166 -24.45 -36.37 50.81
CA THR A 166 -24.16 -36.76 52.20
C THR A 166 -22.66 -36.79 52.43
N GLU A 167 -22.14 -35.90 53.28
CA GLU A 167 -20.74 -35.90 53.73
C GLU A 167 -20.50 -36.95 54.82
N THR A 168 -19.62 -37.92 54.56
CA THR A 168 -18.98 -38.73 55.61
C THR A 168 -17.51 -38.33 55.75
N ASN A 169 -17.19 -37.62 56.83
CA ASN A 169 -15.83 -37.18 57.16
C ASN A 169 -15.00 -38.33 57.75
N ASN A 170 -14.28 -39.05 56.89
CA ASN A 170 -13.33 -40.08 57.31
C ASN A 170 -11.92 -39.48 57.50
N PRO A 171 -11.35 -39.47 58.72
CA PRO A 171 -10.05 -38.85 59.01
C PRO A 171 -8.86 -39.52 58.29
N PHE A 172 -9.01 -40.74 57.77
CA PHE A 172 -7.98 -41.40 56.96
C PHE A 172 -7.71 -40.69 55.63
N ILE A 173 -8.73 -40.04 55.05
CA ILE A 173 -8.59 -39.31 53.77
C ILE A 173 -7.60 -38.15 53.92
N TYR A 174 -7.63 -37.46 55.06
CA TYR A 174 -6.73 -36.34 55.33
C TYR A 174 -5.26 -36.77 55.39
N VAL A 175 -4.94 -37.93 55.98
CA VAL A 175 -3.57 -38.43 56.06
C VAL A 175 -3.02 -38.78 54.67
N VAL A 176 -3.85 -39.39 53.82
CA VAL A 176 -3.48 -39.75 52.44
C VAL A 176 -3.26 -38.49 51.60
N ILE A 177 -4.12 -37.48 51.74
CA ILE A 177 -3.98 -36.20 51.03
C ILE A 177 -2.68 -35.49 51.44
N VAL A 178 -2.36 -35.43 52.73
CA VAL A 178 -1.14 -34.77 53.21
C VAL A 178 0.12 -35.47 52.69
N ALA A 179 0.15 -36.81 52.71
CA ALA A 179 1.27 -37.57 52.15
C ALA A 179 1.44 -37.34 50.65
N ALA A 180 0.34 -37.31 49.88
CA ALA A 180 0.36 -37.05 48.45
C ALA A 180 0.88 -35.64 48.11
N VAL A 181 0.49 -34.63 48.88
CA VAL A 181 0.97 -33.24 48.70
C VAL A 181 2.48 -33.13 48.94
N VAL A 182 3.00 -33.79 49.98
CA VAL A 182 4.45 -33.79 50.26
C VAL A 182 5.24 -34.43 49.12
N ILE A 183 4.76 -35.55 48.56
CA ILE A 183 5.39 -36.21 47.40
C ILE A 183 5.38 -35.30 46.18
N CYS A 184 4.27 -34.61 45.90
CA CYS A 184 4.17 -33.69 44.75
C CYS A 184 5.17 -32.52 44.87
N VAL A 185 5.35 -31.96 46.07
CA VAL A 185 6.33 -30.88 46.31
C VAL A 185 7.76 -31.36 46.08
N LEU A 186 8.11 -32.56 46.55
CA LEU A 186 9.44 -33.13 46.33
C LEU A 186 9.72 -33.39 44.85
N VAL A 187 8.75 -33.93 44.10
CA VAL A 187 8.86 -34.13 42.65
C VAL A 187 9.05 -32.80 41.92
N PHE A 188 8.31 -31.75 42.30
CA PHE A 188 8.43 -30.43 41.69
C PHE A 188 9.81 -29.81 41.93
N ILE A 189 10.37 -29.95 43.14
CA ILE A 189 11.73 -29.49 43.46
C ILE A 189 12.78 -30.24 42.62
N ILE A 190 12.63 -31.57 42.47
CA ILE A 190 13.52 -32.38 41.62
C ILE A 190 13.44 -31.91 40.16
N ILE A 191 12.24 -31.71 39.60
CA ILE A 191 12.06 -31.18 38.23
C ILE A 191 12.74 -29.82 38.10
N MET A 192 12.56 -28.91 39.05
CA MET A 192 13.21 -27.59 39.03
C MET A 192 14.74 -27.68 39.06
N ILE A 193 15.31 -28.62 39.81
CA ILE A 193 16.76 -28.86 39.83
C ILE A 193 17.24 -29.44 38.49
N LEU A 194 16.50 -30.39 37.92
CA LEU A 194 16.79 -30.99 36.61
C LEU A 194 16.69 -29.95 35.48
N CYS A 195 15.64 -29.12 35.47
CA CYS A 195 15.47 -28.02 34.52
C CYS A 195 16.57 -26.97 34.66
N LYS A 196 16.99 -26.61 35.89
CA LYS A 196 18.15 -25.72 36.11
C LYS A 196 19.45 -26.34 35.61
N LYS A 197 19.63 -27.67 35.73
CA LYS A 197 20.81 -28.38 35.22
C LYS A 197 20.82 -28.49 33.69
N GLN A 198 19.65 -28.66 33.07
CA GLN A 198 19.49 -28.64 31.60
C GLN A 198 19.75 -27.26 31.01
N ARG A 199 19.32 -26.18 31.69
CA ARG A 199 19.54 -24.79 31.23
C ARG A 199 21.02 -24.35 31.23
N ARG A 200 21.92 -25.12 31.85
CA ARG A 200 23.38 -24.87 31.82
C ARG A 200 24.12 -25.60 30.69
N ARG A 201 23.42 -26.41 29.90
CA ARG A 201 23.96 -26.95 28.64
C ARG A 201 23.43 -26.06 27.51
N ALA A 202 24.24 -25.12 27.05
CA ALA A 202 23.92 -24.30 25.88
C ALA A 202 23.72 -25.20 24.64
N PRO A 203 22.72 -24.94 23.78
CA PRO A 203 22.64 -25.55 22.47
C PRO A 203 23.65 -24.84 21.55
N ILE A 204 24.82 -25.44 21.38
CA ILE A 204 25.72 -25.17 20.26
C ILE A 204 25.35 -26.20 19.19
N ASP A 205 24.50 -25.83 18.22
CA ASP A 205 24.45 -26.44 16.87
C ASP A 205 23.33 -25.89 15.95
N GLU A 206 22.38 -25.09 16.46
CA GLU A 206 21.25 -24.64 15.62
C GLU A 206 21.54 -23.33 14.86
N GLU A 207 22.52 -22.55 15.31
CA GLU A 207 22.96 -21.31 14.64
C GLU A 207 23.83 -21.59 13.39
N GLU A 208 24.50 -22.75 13.33
CA GLU A 208 25.34 -23.15 12.18
C GLU A 208 24.49 -23.68 11.00
N ARG A 209 23.33 -24.31 11.24
CA ARG A 209 22.38 -24.66 10.17
C ARG A 209 21.65 -23.46 9.56
N ILE A 210 21.32 -22.45 10.36
CA ILE A 210 20.71 -21.20 9.85
C ILE A 210 21.76 -20.36 9.10
N GLY A 211 23.04 -20.48 9.46
CA GLY A 211 24.16 -19.85 8.75
C GLY A 211 24.43 -20.44 7.35
N MET A 212 24.16 -21.73 7.12
CA MET A 212 24.39 -22.36 5.81
C MET A 212 23.26 -22.15 4.80
N ILE A 213 22.01 -21.96 5.24
CA ILE A 213 20.87 -21.67 4.32
C ILE A 213 20.85 -20.21 3.87
N LYS A 214 21.49 -19.29 4.63
CA LYS A 214 21.53 -17.84 4.29
C LYS A 214 22.62 -17.43 3.30
N LYS A 215 23.48 -18.35 2.85
CA LYS A 215 24.68 -17.99 2.08
C LYS A 215 24.60 -18.22 0.57
N GLU A 216 23.51 -18.75 0.03
CA GLU A 216 23.45 -19.15 -1.38
C GLU A 216 22.25 -18.61 -2.17
N GLN A 217 21.50 -17.67 -1.60
CA GLN A 217 20.49 -16.92 -2.34
C GLN A 217 20.67 -15.42 -2.10
N ASP A 218 21.86 -14.93 -2.44
CA ASP A 218 22.14 -13.51 -2.57
C ASP A 218 21.44 -13.01 -3.84
N SER A 219 20.11 -12.90 -3.77
CA SER A 219 19.32 -12.26 -4.82
C SER A 219 19.84 -10.82 -4.90
N SER A 220 20.68 -10.53 -5.89
CA SER A 220 21.40 -9.26 -5.98
C SER A 220 20.42 -8.12 -6.18
N ILE A 221 19.93 -7.53 -5.09
CA ILE A 221 19.14 -6.30 -5.14
C ILE A 221 20.07 -5.21 -5.64
N LYS A 222 19.73 -4.63 -6.79
CA LYS A 222 20.47 -3.51 -7.38
C LYS A 222 19.73 -2.22 -7.10
N TYR A 223 20.50 -1.16 -6.89
CA TYR A 223 19.96 0.18 -6.62
C TYR A 223 20.28 1.10 -7.79
N PHE A 224 19.29 1.89 -8.19
CA PHE A 224 19.42 2.79 -9.31
C PHE A 224 18.96 4.18 -8.95
N TYR A 225 19.78 5.17 -9.32
CA TYR A 225 19.46 6.58 -9.24
C TYR A 225 18.98 7.08 -10.61
N ILE A 226 17.77 7.62 -10.61
CA ILE A 226 17.16 8.23 -11.79
C ILE A 226 16.97 9.70 -11.49
N LYS A 227 17.36 10.57 -12.41
CA LYS A 227 17.12 12.00 -12.26
C LYS A 227 15.63 12.26 -12.20
N ALA A 228 15.17 12.96 -11.16
CA ALA A 228 13.74 13.24 -10.96
C ALA A 228 13.07 13.87 -12.18
N LYS A 229 13.79 14.68 -12.97
CA LYS A 229 13.32 15.29 -14.24
C LYS A 229 12.79 14.30 -15.27
N HIS A 230 13.14 13.01 -15.15
CA HIS A 230 12.54 11.99 -16.00
C HIS A 230 11.07 11.78 -15.69
N PHE A 231 10.61 12.01 -14.45
CA PHE A 231 9.22 11.95 -14.02
C PHE A 231 8.65 13.38 -13.95
N GLN A 232 8.19 13.92 -15.09
CA GLN A 232 7.89 15.35 -15.23
C GLN A 232 6.92 15.89 -14.17
N HIS A 233 5.82 15.18 -13.91
CA HIS A 233 4.82 15.61 -12.93
C HIS A 233 5.38 15.58 -11.51
N PHE A 234 5.93 14.43 -11.08
CA PHE A 234 6.64 14.32 -9.80
C PHE A 234 7.73 15.39 -9.64
N TYR A 235 8.57 15.62 -10.67
CA TYR A 235 9.63 16.63 -10.62
C TYR A 235 9.09 18.03 -10.35
N TYR A 236 7.99 18.39 -11.01
CA TYR A 236 7.32 19.67 -10.81
C TYR A 236 6.80 19.79 -9.37
N VAL A 237 6.00 18.83 -8.90
CA VAL A 237 5.40 18.89 -7.56
C VAL A 237 6.47 18.80 -6.46
N ASN A 238 7.52 18.00 -6.67
CA ASN A 238 8.67 17.90 -5.76
C ASN A 238 9.43 19.23 -5.64
N ASN A 239 9.55 20.00 -6.73
CA ASN A 239 10.17 21.33 -6.66
C ASN A 239 9.30 22.32 -5.89
N LEU A 240 7.96 22.26 -6.04
CA LEU A 240 7.05 23.05 -5.22
C LEU A 240 7.17 22.68 -3.74
N ALA A 241 7.18 21.39 -3.43
CA ALA A 241 7.33 20.89 -2.06
C ALA A 241 8.65 21.35 -1.42
N LYS A 242 9.76 21.35 -2.18
CA LYS A 242 11.06 21.87 -1.71
C LYS A 242 11.05 23.36 -1.44
N ASP A 243 10.46 24.16 -2.33
CA ASP A 243 10.35 25.60 -2.10
C ASP A 243 9.50 25.90 -0.86
N CYS A 244 8.43 25.13 -0.67
CA CYS A 244 7.61 25.18 0.53
C CYS A 244 8.39 24.73 1.79
N GLU A 245 9.22 23.68 1.70
CA GLU A 245 10.07 23.18 2.78
C GLU A 245 11.01 24.28 3.31
N LEU A 246 11.66 25.01 2.41
CA LEU A 246 12.57 26.12 2.77
C LEU A 246 11.88 27.24 3.57
N ARG A 247 10.56 27.41 3.39
CA ARG A 247 9.76 28.38 4.15
C ARG A 247 9.21 27.78 5.43
N LEU A 248 8.85 26.50 5.40
CA LEU A 248 8.46 25.73 6.57
C LEU A 248 9.57 25.71 7.63
N GLU A 249 10.83 25.51 7.21
CA GLU A 249 12.01 25.51 8.09
C GLU A 249 12.21 26.84 8.83
N LYS A 250 11.71 27.96 8.29
CA LYS A 250 11.79 29.26 8.98
C LYS A 250 10.76 29.42 10.08
N VAL A 251 9.64 28.70 9.97
CA VAL A 251 8.52 28.76 10.93
C VAL A 251 8.74 27.75 12.06
N ILE A 252 9.08 26.51 11.71
CA ILE A 252 9.31 25.45 12.68
C ILE A 252 10.71 25.62 13.29
N ARG A 253 10.78 26.01 14.56
CA ARG A 253 12.07 26.16 15.30
C ARG A 253 12.71 24.84 15.73
N ASP A 254 12.27 23.73 15.15
CA ASP A 254 12.75 22.39 15.50
C ASP A 254 14.16 22.18 14.92
N LYS A 255 15.16 22.21 15.80
CA LYS A 255 16.56 21.99 15.44
C LYS A 255 16.86 20.52 15.13
N ASP A 256 15.96 19.60 15.47
CA ASP A 256 16.35 18.21 15.70
C ASP A 256 16.19 17.24 14.53
N ARG A 257 15.85 17.66 13.31
CA ARG A 257 16.01 16.77 12.13
C ARG A 257 16.00 17.50 10.79
N ARG A 258 17.21 17.89 10.35
CA ARG A 258 17.48 18.26 8.95
C ARG A 258 17.49 17.01 8.08
N LYS A 259 16.35 16.64 7.50
CA LYS A 259 16.30 15.71 6.37
C LYS A 259 15.75 16.44 5.16
N CYS A 260 16.52 17.39 4.64
CA CYS A 260 16.16 18.13 3.44
C CYS A 260 16.00 17.17 2.26
N MET A 261 15.03 17.43 1.39
CA MET A 261 14.89 16.65 0.16
C MET A 261 16.13 16.82 -0.73
N SER A 262 16.83 15.71 -1.01
CA SER A 262 17.97 15.72 -1.93
C SER A 262 17.55 16.22 -3.32
N ASN A 263 18.42 17.01 -3.94
CA ASN A 263 17.99 17.81 -5.09
C ASN A 263 18.01 17.07 -6.44
N LYS A 264 18.46 15.81 -6.49
CA LYS A 264 19.04 15.32 -7.75
C LYS A 264 18.49 14.00 -8.25
N ASP A 265 18.27 13.01 -7.39
CA ASP A 265 17.95 11.67 -7.88
C ASP A 265 16.89 10.97 -7.02
N VAL A 266 15.98 10.26 -7.70
CA VAL A 266 15.08 9.30 -7.07
C VAL A 266 15.73 7.93 -7.11
N MET A 267 15.62 7.20 -6.01
CA MET A 267 16.16 5.86 -5.89
C MET A 267 15.08 4.83 -6.23
N ILE A 268 15.48 3.77 -6.94
CA ILE A 268 14.65 2.60 -7.22
C ILE A 268 15.44 1.35 -6.86
N ARG A 269 14.78 0.39 -6.22
CA ARG A 269 15.32 -0.96 -6.00
C ARG A 269 14.87 -1.85 -7.15
N VAL A 270 15.78 -2.66 -7.67
CA VAL A 270 15.46 -3.63 -8.72
C VAL A 270 15.98 -5.00 -8.32
N VAL A 271 15.14 -6.02 -8.49
CA VAL A 271 15.41 -7.40 -8.14
C VAL A 271 15.24 -8.30 -9.35
N GLY A 272 16.09 -9.32 -9.44
CA GLY A 272 16.11 -10.29 -10.53
C GLY A 272 17.19 -10.00 -11.56
N ASN A 273 17.22 -10.81 -12.63
CA ASN A 273 18.23 -10.68 -13.66
C ASN A 273 17.90 -9.51 -14.59
N LEU A 274 18.72 -8.47 -14.54
CA LEU A 274 18.47 -7.24 -15.27
C LEU A 274 19.26 -7.23 -16.58
N THR A 275 18.54 -7.25 -17.70
CA THR A 275 19.14 -7.07 -19.03
C THR A 275 19.29 -5.57 -19.35
N ASP A 276 20.17 -5.24 -20.30
CA ASP A 276 20.33 -3.86 -20.79
C ASP A 276 19.03 -3.31 -21.39
N ASP A 277 18.21 -4.17 -21.99
CA ASP A 277 16.89 -3.81 -22.51
C ASP A 277 15.92 -3.42 -21.38
N ASN A 278 15.97 -4.13 -20.25
CA ASN A 278 15.18 -3.79 -19.07
C ASN A 278 15.59 -2.42 -18.49
N LEU A 279 16.90 -2.12 -18.50
CA LEU A 279 17.43 -0.82 -18.09
C LEU A 279 17.02 0.32 -19.02
N ASN A 280 16.90 0.07 -20.33
CA ASN A 280 16.46 1.07 -21.31
C ASN A 280 15.04 1.60 -21.05
N PHE A 281 14.20 0.89 -20.28
CA PHE A 281 12.92 1.41 -19.81
C PHE A 281 13.07 2.53 -18.77
N LEU A 282 14.10 2.47 -17.93
CA LEU A 282 14.35 3.40 -16.82
C LEU A 282 15.17 4.64 -17.22
N SER A 283 15.40 4.86 -18.52
CA SER A 283 16.25 5.92 -19.11
C SER A 283 17.75 5.73 -18.85
N LYS A 284 18.63 6.68 -19.18
CA LYS A 284 20.09 6.55 -18.98
C LYS A 284 20.42 6.56 -17.49
N VAL A 285 20.30 5.39 -16.87
CA VAL A 285 20.63 5.12 -15.48
C VAL A 285 22.15 5.15 -15.33
N LYS A 286 22.66 5.80 -14.27
CA LYS A 286 24.03 5.60 -13.81
C LYS A 286 23.99 4.54 -12.72
N GLU A 287 24.56 3.37 -12.99
CA GLU A 287 24.83 2.39 -11.95
C GLU A 287 25.97 2.92 -11.07
N GLU A 288 25.76 3.00 -9.75
CA GLU A 288 26.76 3.50 -8.82
C GLU A 288 27.20 2.36 -7.89
N LYS A 289 28.47 1.95 -8.02
CA LYS A 289 28.99 0.70 -7.43
C LYS A 289 29.39 0.79 -5.94
N ASN A 290 29.25 1.94 -5.27
CA ASN A 290 29.77 2.16 -3.90
C ASN A 290 28.77 2.85 -2.97
N MET A 291 27.63 2.19 -2.69
CA MET A 291 26.45 2.85 -2.10
C MET A 291 26.21 2.58 -0.60
N GLU A 292 26.95 1.68 0.04
CA GLU A 292 26.72 1.29 1.45
C GLU A 292 26.78 2.45 2.46
N ARG A 293 27.57 3.51 2.19
CA ARG A 293 27.72 4.61 3.15
C ARG A 293 26.57 5.61 3.13
N GLU A 294 25.93 5.82 1.98
CA GLU A 294 24.89 6.85 1.81
C GLU A 294 23.50 6.36 2.22
N MET A 295 23.32 5.03 2.30
CA MET A 295 22.06 4.41 2.72
C MET A 295 21.71 4.58 4.19
N ARG A 296 22.67 4.95 5.06
CA ARG A 296 22.48 4.98 6.52
C ARG A 296 21.46 5.99 7.04
N GLY A 297 20.83 6.80 6.18
CA GLY A 297 19.76 7.73 6.55
C GLY A 297 18.47 7.61 5.73
N ILE A 298 18.41 6.71 4.75
CA ILE A 298 17.27 6.60 3.84
C ILE A 298 16.32 5.51 4.37
N ASN A 299 15.03 5.84 4.47
CA ASN A 299 14.05 4.82 4.83
C ASN A 299 13.84 3.91 3.62
N LEU A 300 14.46 2.72 3.65
CA LEU A 300 14.44 1.78 2.54
C LEU A 300 13.03 1.30 2.21
N GLU A 301 12.13 1.25 3.19
CA GLU A 301 10.74 0.82 3.00
C GLU A 301 10.00 1.73 2.03
N ALA A 302 10.35 3.02 1.99
CA ALA A 302 9.72 3.99 1.09
C ALA A 302 10.19 3.84 -0.37
N ILE A 303 11.20 3.02 -0.69
CA ILE A 303 11.72 2.95 -2.05
C ILE A 303 10.94 1.91 -2.87
N PRO A 304 10.40 2.27 -4.06
CA PRO A 304 9.71 1.31 -4.91
C PRO A 304 10.66 0.20 -5.35
N LEU A 305 10.15 -1.03 -5.32
CA LEU A 305 10.86 -2.27 -5.65
C LEU A 305 10.34 -2.80 -6.99
N LEU A 306 11.18 -2.79 -8.02
CA LEU A 306 10.87 -3.33 -9.33
C LEU A 306 11.40 -4.76 -9.48
N CYS A 307 10.61 -5.63 -10.08
CA CYS A 307 11.05 -6.97 -10.47
C CYS A 307 10.73 -7.22 -11.94
N PHE A 308 11.76 -7.61 -12.70
CA PHE A 308 11.68 -7.92 -14.14
C PHE A 308 11.77 -9.42 -14.37
N GLN A 309 10.96 -10.23 -13.68
CA GLN A 309 10.92 -11.68 -13.90
C GLN A 309 9.69 -12.30 -13.22
N ASN A 310 9.33 -13.53 -13.60
CA ASN A 310 8.23 -14.27 -12.94
C ASN A 310 8.58 -14.76 -11.51
N ASP A 311 9.69 -14.30 -10.92
CA ASP A 311 10.19 -14.71 -9.61
C ASP A 311 9.45 -13.95 -8.49
N LEU A 312 8.15 -14.21 -8.40
CA LEU A 312 7.24 -13.61 -7.42
C LEU A 312 7.67 -13.87 -5.98
N GLU A 313 8.38 -14.98 -5.74
CA GLU A 313 8.84 -15.38 -4.40
C GLU A 313 9.83 -14.38 -3.82
N ILE A 314 10.74 -13.82 -4.63
CA ILE A 314 11.73 -12.84 -4.16
C ILE A 314 11.02 -11.54 -3.77
N LEU A 315 10.06 -11.08 -4.58
CA LEU A 315 9.25 -9.91 -4.24
C LEU A 315 8.47 -10.09 -2.93
N ARG A 316 8.01 -11.29 -2.62
CA ARG A 316 7.23 -11.55 -1.39
C ARG A 316 8.08 -11.42 -0.13
N GLY A 317 9.34 -11.85 -0.18
CA GLY A 317 10.27 -11.77 0.96
C GLY A 317 10.76 -10.35 1.29
N GLU A 318 10.71 -9.43 0.32
CA GLU A 318 11.26 -8.08 0.48
C GLU A 318 10.27 -7.08 1.08
N ASN A 319 10.74 -6.21 1.98
CA ASN A 319 9.93 -5.13 2.53
C ASN A 319 10.05 -3.86 1.66
N ALA A 320 8.95 -3.48 1.02
CA ALA A 320 8.83 -2.28 0.20
C ALA A 320 7.40 -1.75 0.24
N CYS A 321 7.23 -0.42 0.28
CA CYS A 321 5.94 0.25 0.21
C CYS A 321 5.19 -0.04 -1.10
N HIS A 322 5.94 -0.13 -2.21
CA HIS A 322 5.41 -0.45 -3.52
C HIS A 322 6.26 -1.53 -4.18
N LYS A 323 5.66 -2.68 -4.46
CA LYS A 323 6.26 -3.78 -5.21
C LYS A 323 5.70 -3.75 -6.62
N ILE A 324 6.54 -3.60 -7.64
CA ILE A 324 6.12 -3.48 -9.04
C ILE A 324 6.66 -4.69 -9.79
N LEU A 325 5.76 -5.58 -10.21
CA LEU A 325 6.09 -6.75 -11.01
C LEU A 325 5.85 -6.43 -12.49
N ILE A 326 6.92 -6.49 -13.30
CA ILE A 326 6.86 -6.21 -14.73
C ILE A 326 6.82 -7.54 -15.49
N LYS A 327 5.75 -7.74 -16.24
CA LYS A 327 5.48 -8.98 -16.99
C LYS A 327 5.44 -8.75 -18.50
N SER A 328 6.01 -9.68 -19.26
CA SER A 328 6.01 -9.64 -20.73
C SER A 328 4.69 -10.14 -21.34
N ASP A 329 3.98 -11.02 -20.65
CA ASP A 329 2.77 -11.72 -21.11
C ASP A 329 1.45 -10.98 -20.79
N VAL A 330 1.52 -9.87 -20.06
CA VAL A 330 0.34 -9.05 -19.74
C VAL A 330 0.04 -8.12 -20.92
N PRO A 331 -1.15 -8.23 -21.56
CA PRO A 331 -1.52 -7.34 -22.65
C PRO A 331 -1.44 -5.88 -22.19
N CYS A 332 -0.91 -5.03 -23.07
CA CYS A 332 -0.40 -3.68 -22.78
C CYS A 332 -1.36 -2.69 -22.11
N ASP A 333 -2.61 -3.03 -21.83
CA ASP A 333 -3.64 -2.09 -21.35
C ASP A 333 -4.24 -2.47 -19.98
N LYS A 334 -3.74 -3.50 -19.29
CA LYS A 334 -4.31 -3.94 -18.01
C LYS A 334 -3.29 -3.85 -16.88
N THR A 335 -3.50 -2.90 -15.97
CA THR A 335 -2.91 -2.93 -14.64
C THR A 335 -3.74 -3.87 -13.75
N ARG A 336 -3.07 -4.79 -13.06
CA ARG A 336 -3.72 -5.65 -12.07
C ARG A 336 -3.02 -5.46 -10.73
N LYS A 337 -3.79 -5.09 -9.70
CA LYS A 337 -3.32 -5.20 -8.32
C LYS A 337 -3.42 -6.67 -7.93
N ALA A 338 -2.30 -7.29 -7.62
CA ALA A 338 -2.26 -8.61 -7.01
C ALA A 338 -2.30 -8.48 -5.48
N ASP A 339 -2.63 -9.58 -4.81
CA ASP A 339 -2.64 -9.64 -3.34
C ASP A 339 -1.26 -9.24 -2.78
N GLY A 340 -1.27 -8.40 -1.73
CA GLY A 340 -0.06 -8.06 -0.98
C GLY A 340 0.78 -6.90 -1.54
N SER A 341 0.18 -5.78 -1.94
CA SER A 341 0.87 -4.54 -2.39
C SER A 341 1.69 -4.66 -3.69
N ILE A 342 1.51 -5.76 -4.44
CA ILE A 342 2.19 -5.97 -5.73
C ILE A 342 1.36 -5.41 -6.88
N ILE A 343 1.93 -4.44 -7.58
CA ILE A 343 1.39 -3.82 -8.79
C ILE A 343 1.94 -4.59 -10.00
N ILE A 344 1.09 -5.29 -10.74
CA ILE A 344 1.49 -5.99 -11.97
C ILE A 344 1.30 -5.06 -13.17
N VAL A 345 2.36 -4.91 -13.96
CA VAL A 345 2.43 -4.01 -15.11
C VAL A 345 2.96 -4.76 -16.32
N GLY A 346 2.41 -4.49 -17.50
CA GLY A 346 3.02 -4.97 -18.75
C GLY A 346 4.37 -4.28 -19.04
N GLN A 347 5.12 -4.77 -20.01
CA GLN A 347 6.37 -4.13 -20.50
C GLN A 347 6.13 -2.85 -21.33
N ASN A 348 5.23 -1.98 -20.88
CA ASN A 348 4.96 -0.70 -21.50
C ASN A 348 5.72 0.41 -20.76
N LYS A 349 6.66 1.06 -21.46
CA LYS A 349 7.51 2.13 -20.91
C LYS A 349 6.72 3.28 -20.29
N ARG A 350 5.59 3.65 -20.88
CA ARG A 350 4.73 4.76 -20.39
C ARG A 350 4.07 4.34 -19.07
N GLN A 351 3.48 3.14 -19.02
CA GLN A 351 2.80 2.65 -17.82
C GLN A 351 3.76 2.41 -16.65
N ILE A 352 4.91 1.77 -16.89
CA ILE A 352 5.93 1.56 -15.86
C ILE A 352 6.32 2.91 -15.25
N LYS A 353 6.53 3.93 -16.09
CA LYS A 353 6.89 5.27 -15.68
C LYS A 353 5.78 5.97 -14.90
N GLU A 354 4.53 5.86 -15.34
CA GLU A 354 3.35 6.42 -14.64
C GLU A 354 3.18 5.79 -13.26
N ILE A 355 3.38 4.47 -13.14
CA ILE A 355 3.27 3.75 -11.87
C ILE A 355 4.40 4.16 -10.92
N ILE A 356 5.65 4.18 -11.39
CA ILE A 356 6.77 4.68 -10.58
C ILE A 356 6.53 6.13 -10.14
N THR A 357 6.00 6.98 -11.04
CA THR A 357 5.62 8.36 -10.71
C THR A 357 4.62 8.40 -9.57
N SER A 358 3.57 7.57 -9.64
CA SER A 358 2.55 7.49 -8.59
C SER A 358 3.11 7.05 -7.23
N CYS A 359 4.07 6.10 -7.21
CA CYS A 359 4.72 5.67 -5.97
C CYS A 359 5.52 6.79 -5.30
N PHE A 360 6.21 7.62 -6.09
CA PHE A 360 6.94 8.77 -5.57
C PHE A 360 6.01 9.89 -5.10
N GLU A 361 4.90 10.10 -5.81
CA GLU A 361 3.88 11.07 -5.42
C GLU A 361 3.18 10.69 -4.11
N GLU A 362 2.97 9.40 -3.85
CA GLU A 362 2.40 8.92 -2.59
C GLU A 362 3.32 9.19 -1.39
N GLN A 363 4.62 9.00 -1.55
CA GLN A 363 5.59 9.38 -0.53
C GLN A 363 5.58 10.89 -0.27
N LEU A 364 5.53 11.69 -1.33
CA LEU A 364 5.45 13.13 -1.20
C LEU A 364 4.15 13.54 -0.49
N HIS A 365 3.04 12.88 -0.79
CA HIS A 365 1.76 13.12 -0.14
C HIS A 365 1.82 12.86 1.36
N GLN A 366 2.42 11.74 1.77
CA GLN A 366 2.57 11.40 3.20
C GLN A 366 3.48 12.42 3.91
N MET A 367 4.57 12.83 3.30
CA MET A 367 5.45 13.88 3.84
C MET A 367 4.70 15.21 4.03
N LEU A 368 3.93 15.65 3.03
CA LEU A 368 3.10 16.86 3.13
C LEU A 368 2.01 16.73 4.23
N LYS A 369 1.51 15.52 4.48
CA LYS A 369 0.58 15.22 5.59
C LYS A 369 1.25 15.37 6.94
N ASP A 370 2.47 14.88 7.08
CA ASP A 370 3.23 15.01 8.32
C ASP A 370 3.57 16.49 8.60
N TRP A 371 3.92 17.26 7.56
CA TRP A 371 4.15 18.71 7.69
C TRP A 371 2.91 19.45 8.15
N LEU A 372 1.73 19.16 7.57
CA LEU A 372 0.46 19.72 8.05
C LEU A 372 0.16 19.34 9.49
N GLY A 373 0.47 18.09 9.88
CA GLY A 373 0.32 17.64 11.27
C GLY A 373 1.15 18.49 12.24
N LYS A 374 2.42 18.74 11.91
CA LYS A 374 3.30 19.59 12.71
C LYS A 374 2.81 21.03 12.80
N LEU A 375 2.37 21.61 11.68
CA LEU A 375 1.89 22.99 11.63
C LEU A 375 0.60 23.23 12.42
N LYS A 376 -0.23 22.21 12.63
CA LYS A 376 -1.44 22.30 13.45
C LYS A 376 -1.15 22.55 14.94
N HIS A 377 0.06 22.26 15.39
CA HIS A 377 0.47 22.45 16.78
C HIS A 377 1.23 23.76 17.02
N GLU A 378 1.58 24.48 15.95
CA GLU A 378 2.26 25.77 16.03
C GLU A 378 1.24 26.91 16.19
N ASP A 379 1.65 27.98 16.88
CA ASP A 379 0.81 29.18 17.03
C ASP A 379 0.44 29.72 15.64
N SER A 380 -0.87 29.86 15.41
CA SER A 380 -1.42 30.32 14.14
C SER A 380 -1.04 31.79 13.91
N ASN A 381 0.04 32.00 13.17
CA ASN A 381 0.39 33.28 12.61
C ASN A 381 0.06 33.31 11.10
N LYS A 382 0.09 34.51 10.52
CA LYS A 382 -0.23 34.71 9.09
C LYS A 382 0.65 33.85 8.18
N GLN A 383 1.94 33.74 8.47
CA GLN A 383 2.90 32.96 7.68
C GLN A 383 2.61 31.46 7.77
N THR A 384 2.26 30.94 8.95
CA THR A 384 1.82 29.55 9.16
C THR A 384 0.59 29.24 8.31
N SER A 385 -0.39 30.14 8.30
CA SER A 385 -1.63 29.97 7.51
C SER A 385 -1.36 29.96 6.00
N GLU A 386 -0.45 30.82 5.52
CA GLU A 386 -0.03 30.85 4.12
C GLU A 386 0.68 29.55 3.70
N ILE A 387 1.56 29.02 4.55
CA ILE A 387 2.26 27.75 4.31
C ILE A 387 1.28 26.57 4.32
N ILE A 388 0.31 26.54 5.25
CA ILE A 388 -0.73 25.50 5.28
C ILE A 388 -1.51 25.50 3.96
N ALA A 389 -1.97 26.68 3.52
CA ALA A 389 -2.73 26.81 2.27
C ALA A 389 -1.92 26.34 1.05
N GLU A 390 -0.62 26.62 1.04
CA GLU A 390 0.25 26.14 -0.02
C GLU A 390 0.49 24.63 0.01
N ILE A 391 0.74 24.05 1.19
CA ILE A 391 0.87 22.59 1.31
C ILE A 391 -0.40 21.90 0.81
N GLU A 392 -1.58 22.43 1.16
CA GLU A 392 -2.85 21.93 0.63
C GLU A 392 -2.95 22.08 -0.90
N ALA A 393 -2.49 23.20 -1.45
CA ALA A 393 -2.47 23.42 -2.89
C ALA A 393 -1.54 22.42 -3.62
N ILE A 394 -0.35 22.14 -3.07
CA ILE A 394 0.60 21.15 -3.59
C ILE A 394 -0.02 19.75 -3.50
N ARG A 395 -0.66 19.40 -2.37
CA ARG A 395 -1.34 18.11 -2.20
C ARG A 395 -2.44 17.89 -3.22
N LYS A 396 -3.25 18.91 -3.52
CA LYS A 396 -4.31 18.84 -4.54
C LYS A 396 -3.76 18.59 -5.96
N GLN A 397 -2.49 18.89 -6.21
CA GLN A 397 -1.83 18.58 -7.49
C GLN A 397 -1.33 17.13 -7.55
N LEU A 398 -1.14 16.44 -6.43
CA LEU A 398 -0.76 15.03 -6.42
C LEU A 398 -1.95 14.18 -6.91
N ILE A 399 -1.68 13.29 -7.86
CA ILE A 399 -2.71 12.56 -8.65
C ILE A 399 -3.62 11.66 -7.79
N LEU A 400 -3.26 11.42 -6.52
CA LEU A 400 -3.93 10.49 -5.62
C LEU A 400 -5.38 10.87 -5.27
N ASP A 401 -5.75 12.15 -5.24
CA ASP A 401 -7.13 12.55 -4.90
C ASP A 401 -8.13 12.34 -6.06
N THR A 402 -7.65 12.03 -7.27
CA THR A 402 -8.53 11.85 -8.43
C THR A 402 -9.04 10.41 -8.53
N SER A 403 -8.27 9.41 -8.08
CA SER A 403 -8.61 7.99 -8.26
C SER A 403 -9.67 7.46 -7.27
N SER A 404 -9.77 8.04 -6.06
CA SER A 404 -10.77 7.64 -5.05
C SER A 404 -12.20 8.01 -5.44
N ASN A 405 -12.40 8.91 -6.42
CA ASN A 405 -13.71 9.33 -6.91
C ASN A 405 -14.17 8.60 -8.19
N ILE A 406 -13.38 7.66 -8.72
CA ILE A 406 -13.69 6.98 -10.00
C ILE A 406 -14.52 5.69 -9.78
N ALA A 407 -14.61 5.17 -8.56
CA ALA A 407 -15.30 3.91 -8.27
C ALA A 407 -16.85 3.98 -8.26
N ALA A 408 -17.48 5.10 -8.65
CA ALA A 408 -18.94 5.28 -8.52
C ALA A 408 -19.71 5.62 -9.81
N LEU A 409 -19.12 5.60 -11.01
CA LEU A 409 -19.87 5.88 -12.25
C LEU A 409 -19.41 4.99 -13.42
N ASP A 410 -20.25 4.01 -13.77
CA ASP A 410 -20.17 3.22 -15.00
C ASP A 410 -20.70 4.03 -16.20
N ALA A 411 -19.83 4.72 -16.97
CA ALA A 411 -20.03 5.12 -18.37
C ALA A 411 -18.73 5.69 -19.01
N PRO A 412 -18.59 5.78 -20.36
CA PRO A 412 -17.33 5.64 -21.08
C PRO A 412 -16.44 6.90 -21.11
N SER A 413 -15.12 6.65 -21.12
CA SER A 413 -14.03 7.55 -21.57
C SER A 413 -14.16 9.01 -21.13
N ILE A 414 -13.88 9.26 -19.85
CA ILE A 414 -13.73 10.63 -19.33
C ILE A 414 -12.38 11.19 -19.79
N GLY A 415 -12.43 12.02 -20.83
CA GLY A 415 -11.32 12.81 -21.32
C GLY A 415 -10.78 13.80 -20.27
N ASN A 416 -9.45 13.86 -20.23
CA ASN A 416 -8.57 14.75 -19.47
C ASN A 416 -9.21 16.08 -18.99
N LYS A 417 -9.55 16.12 -17.69
CA LYS A 417 -9.95 17.33 -16.97
C LYS A 417 -8.71 18.18 -16.69
N PHE A 418 -8.85 19.49 -16.89
CA PHE A 418 -7.80 20.51 -16.91
C PHE A 418 -6.85 20.51 -15.70
N ILE A 419 -5.54 20.59 -15.96
CA ILE A 419 -4.44 20.70 -14.97
C ILE A 419 -4.43 22.06 -14.23
N VAL A 420 -5.16 23.06 -14.72
CA VAL A 420 -5.30 24.36 -14.05
C VAL A 420 -6.80 24.63 -13.83
N PRO A 421 -7.25 24.79 -12.57
CA PRO A 421 -8.61 25.22 -12.24
C PRO A 421 -9.00 26.50 -12.99
N ASN A 422 -10.25 26.59 -13.45
CA ASN A 422 -10.68 27.69 -14.34
C ASN A 422 -10.64 29.06 -13.64
N ASP A 423 -10.91 29.11 -12.34
CA ASP A 423 -10.75 30.29 -11.48
C ASP A 423 -9.29 30.78 -11.43
N VAL A 424 -8.32 29.87 -11.36
CA VAL A 424 -6.89 30.20 -11.42
C VAL A 424 -6.53 30.73 -12.80
N LYS A 425 -7.03 30.12 -13.88
CA LYS A 425 -6.83 30.66 -15.24
C LYS A 425 -7.40 32.06 -15.37
N ASP A 426 -8.62 32.28 -14.91
CA ASP A 426 -9.31 33.56 -15.02
C ASP A 426 -8.59 34.65 -14.23
N TYR A 427 -8.10 34.34 -13.03
CA TYR A 427 -7.27 35.26 -12.24
C TYR A 427 -5.96 35.61 -12.97
N LEU A 428 -5.28 34.58 -13.48
CA LEU A 428 -4.03 34.72 -14.20
C LEU A 428 -4.19 35.47 -15.55
N PHE A 429 -5.31 35.32 -16.23
CA PHE A 429 -5.65 36.06 -17.45
C PHE A 429 -5.97 37.54 -17.19
N ARG A 430 -6.38 37.91 -15.97
CA ARG A 430 -6.67 39.30 -15.57
C ARG A 430 -5.41 40.09 -15.19
N ARG A 431 -4.30 39.42 -14.91
CA ARG A 431 -3.04 40.07 -14.50
C ARG A 431 -2.25 40.58 -15.71
N PHE A 432 -2.08 41.90 -15.80
CA PHE A 432 -1.39 42.58 -16.91
C PHE A 432 0.13 42.36 -16.91
N ASP A 433 0.69 41.96 -15.77
CA ASP A 433 2.10 41.69 -15.54
C ASP A 433 2.50 40.24 -15.87
N VAL A 434 1.54 39.36 -16.17
CA VAL A 434 1.86 37.99 -16.53
C VAL A 434 1.92 37.78 -18.04
N ASN A 435 3.15 37.51 -18.51
CA ASN A 435 3.47 37.40 -19.94
C ASN A 435 3.42 35.96 -20.49
N GLY A 436 3.18 34.96 -19.64
CA GLY A 436 2.99 33.56 -20.03
C GLY A 436 2.82 32.61 -18.85
N PHE A 437 2.24 31.44 -19.10
CA PHE A 437 2.12 30.34 -18.13
C PHE A 437 2.56 29.02 -18.78
N GLY A 438 3.10 28.13 -17.95
CA GLY A 438 3.83 26.92 -18.34
C GLY A 438 3.05 25.86 -19.12
N ILE A 439 3.78 24.78 -19.41
CA ILE A 439 3.47 23.64 -20.28
C ILE A 439 2.04 23.12 -20.04
N TRP A 440 1.20 23.21 -21.06
CA TRP A 440 -0.17 22.72 -21.01
C TRP A 440 -0.11 21.22 -21.25
N GLY A 441 -0.46 20.39 -20.26
CA GLY A 441 -0.45 18.93 -20.38
C GLY A 441 -1.50 18.33 -21.32
N TYR A 442 -2.00 19.10 -22.28
CA TYR A 442 -2.65 18.53 -23.46
C TYR A 442 -1.54 17.96 -24.34
N GLU A 443 -1.70 16.72 -24.82
CA GLU A 443 -0.77 16.08 -25.76
C GLU A 443 -0.56 16.91 -27.06
N GLU A 444 -1.24 18.04 -27.22
CA GLU A 444 -1.34 18.86 -28.42
C GLU A 444 -0.71 20.27 -28.32
N ILE A 445 -0.52 20.85 -27.12
CA ILE A 445 0.00 22.24 -26.95
C ILE A 445 1.30 22.22 -26.14
N ILE A 446 2.40 22.70 -26.74
CA ILE A 446 3.71 22.80 -26.07
C ILE A 446 3.77 24.03 -25.15
N ALA A 447 3.33 25.19 -25.65
CA ALA A 447 3.47 26.46 -24.93
C ALA A 447 2.45 27.51 -25.41
N ALA A 448 2.13 28.47 -24.55
CA ALA A 448 1.35 29.66 -24.90
C ALA A 448 1.96 30.90 -24.25
N HIS A 449 2.19 31.95 -25.05
CA HIS A 449 2.85 33.19 -24.62
C HIS A 449 2.07 34.41 -25.12
N ARG A 450 1.94 35.44 -24.30
CA ARG A 450 1.35 36.71 -24.74
C ARG A 450 2.45 37.58 -25.32
N ILE A 451 2.25 38.12 -26.52
CA ILE A 451 3.23 39.02 -27.13
C ILE A 451 3.14 40.38 -26.41
N PRO A 452 4.26 40.96 -25.95
CA PRO A 452 4.28 42.29 -25.37
C PRO A 452 3.65 43.33 -26.30
N GLY A 453 2.93 44.30 -25.74
CA GLY A 453 2.28 45.36 -26.49
C GLY A 453 1.88 46.51 -25.60
N GLU A 454 1.41 47.61 -26.20
CA GLU A 454 1.01 48.83 -25.48
C GLU A 454 -0.06 48.55 -24.42
N ASN A 455 0.00 49.29 -23.31
CA ASN A 455 -1.00 49.21 -22.25
C ASN A 455 -2.37 49.66 -22.78
N GLY A 456 -3.42 48.93 -22.42
CA GLY A 456 -4.80 49.21 -22.85
C GLY A 456 -5.19 48.66 -24.22
N LYS A 457 -4.26 48.10 -25.01
CA LYS A 457 -4.57 47.42 -26.27
C LYS A 457 -4.63 45.90 -26.09
N SER A 458 -5.48 45.24 -26.89
CA SER A 458 -5.52 43.78 -26.93
C SER A 458 -4.19 43.22 -27.43
N ARG A 459 -3.59 42.32 -26.66
CA ARG A 459 -2.30 41.70 -26.96
C ARG A 459 -2.51 40.29 -27.53
N PRO A 460 -1.89 39.93 -28.67
CA PRO A 460 -2.04 38.62 -29.25
C PRO A 460 -1.36 37.54 -28.40
N ILE A 461 -1.88 36.31 -28.49
CA ILE A 461 -1.34 35.13 -27.81
C ILE A 461 -0.74 34.21 -28.86
N TRP A 462 0.54 33.89 -28.71
CA TRP A 462 1.25 32.90 -29.51
C TRP A 462 1.09 31.52 -28.86
N VAL A 463 0.65 30.53 -29.62
CA VAL A 463 0.45 29.15 -29.15
C VAL A 463 1.30 28.21 -30.00
N LYS A 464 2.23 27.52 -29.36
CA LYS A 464 3.07 26.49 -29.98
C LYS A 464 2.39 25.13 -29.82
N MET A 465 1.98 24.54 -30.94
CA MET A 465 1.39 23.19 -30.98
C MET A 465 2.49 22.11 -31.05
N ILE A 466 2.17 20.88 -30.65
CA ILE A 466 3.13 19.76 -30.63
C ILE A 466 3.62 19.37 -32.03
N ASN A 467 2.73 19.42 -33.02
CA ASN A 467 3.01 19.09 -34.41
C ASN A 467 2.09 19.86 -35.37
N ASN A 468 2.36 19.75 -36.67
CA ASN A 468 1.62 20.45 -37.71
C ASN A 468 0.19 19.91 -37.92
N ASP A 469 -0.07 18.64 -37.60
CA ASP A 469 -1.38 18.03 -37.78
C ASP A 469 -2.40 18.60 -36.79
N VAL A 470 -2.00 18.69 -35.52
CA VAL A 470 -2.75 19.37 -34.47
C VAL A 470 -3.04 20.82 -34.87
N LYS A 471 -2.00 21.54 -35.30
CA LYS A 471 -2.15 22.92 -35.79
C LYS A 471 -3.15 23.01 -36.93
N SER A 472 -3.09 22.11 -37.90
CA SER A 472 -4.03 22.05 -39.02
C SER A 472 -5.47 21.80 -38.57
N ARG A 473 -5.70 20.85 -37.63
CA ARG A 473 -7.03 20.60 -37.05
C ARG A 473 -7.60 21.82 -36.35
N VAL A 474 -6.78 22.50 -35.52
CA VAL A 474 -7.18 23.73 -34.83
C VAL A 474 -7.51 24.84 -35.83
N MET A 475 -6.67 25.03 -36.86
CA MET A 475 -6.91 26.03 -37.90
C MET A 475 -8.17 25.75 -38.73
N LYS A 476 -8.53 24.48 -38.97
CA LYS A 476 -9.79 24.10 -39.64
C LYS A 476 -11.03 24.50 -38.83
N LYS A 477 -10.90 24.55 -37.50
CA LYS A 477 -11.97 24.98 -36.57
C LYS A 477 -11.88 26.47 -36.18
N ARG A 478 -11.12 27.29 -36.92
CA ARG A 478 -10.95 28.73 -36.61
C ARG A 478 -12.26 29.53 -36.57
N TYR A 479 -13.32 29.07 -37.23
CA TYR A 479 -14.63 29.72 -37.19
C TYR A 479 -15.23 29.71 -35.79
N VAL A 480 -15.03 28.63 -35.02
CA VAL A 480 -15.51 28.52 -33.63
C VAL A 480 -14.93 29.64 -32.78
N VAL A 481 -13.64 29.95 -32.93
CA VAL A 481 -12.96 31.02 -32.20
C VAL A 481 -13.47 32.41 -32.63
N LYS A 482 -13.87 32.55 -33.89
CA LYS A 482 -14.43 33.78 -34.45
C LYS A 482 -15.80 34.11 -33.85
N ASP A 483 -16.62 33.10 -33.56
CA ASP A 483 -17.95 33.30 -32.95
C ASP A 483 -17.87 33.90 -31.54
N TYR A 484 -16.74 33.72 -30.85
CA TYR A 484 -16.43 34.36 -29.56
C TYR A 484 -15.74 35.73 -29.71
N GLY A 485 -15.67 36.29 -30.92
CA GLY A 485 -15.06 37.60 -31.18
C GLY A 485 -13.53 37.60 -31.29
N PHE A 486 -12.87 36.43 -31.25
CA PHE A 486 -11.42 36.33 -31.38
C PHE A 486 -10.98 36.00 -32.82
N ARG A 487 -9.79 36.45 -33.21
CA ARG A 487 -9.20 36.10 -34.52
C ARG A 487 -8.06 35.11 -34.33
N LEU A 488 -8.18 33.93 -34.96
CA LEU A 488 -7.11 32.93 -35.02
C LEU A 488 -6.39 33.01 -36.37
N GLY A 489 -5.11 33.37 -36.35
CA GLY A 489 -4.23 33.46 -37.52
C GLY A 489 -3.09 32.44 -37.47
N ASN A 490 -2.64 31.98 -38.64
CA ASN A 490 -1.38 31.25 -38.74
C ASN A 490 -0.22 32.24 -38.74
N ASP A 491 0.83 31.93 -37.99
CA ASP A 491 2.06 32.73 -37.85
C ASP A 491 2.84 32.88 -39.17
N VAL A 492 2.52 32.04 -40.17
CA VAL A 492 3.03 32.20 -41.53
C VAL A 492 2.14 33.19 -42.29
N THR A 493 2.45 34.48 -42.15
CA THR A 493 1.90 35.50 -43.04
C THR A 493 2.69 35.54 -44.36
N LYS A 494 2.06 36.01 -45.46
CA LYS A 494 2.74 36.27 -46.75
C LYS A 494 3.99 37.15 -46.58
N ALA A 495 3.96 38.07 -45.62
CA ALA A 495 5.10 38.91 -45.24
C ALA A 495 6.26 38.09 -44.65
N ASN A 496 5.96 37.11 -43.79
CA ASN A 496 6.96 36.23 -43.18
C ASN A 496 7.59 35.25 -44.19
N VAL A 497 6.85 34.84 -45.23
CA VAL A 497 7.41 34.05 -46.33
C VAL A 497 8.50 34.84 -47.07
N SER A 498 8.28 36.14 -47.33
CA SER A 498 9.31 37.00 -47.94
C SER A 498 10.54 37.20 -47.03
N LEU A 499 10.34 37.23 -45.72
CA LEU A 499 11.41 37.40 -44.73
C LEU A 499 12.23 36.12 -44.59
N ILE A 500 11.58 34.97 -44.44
CA ILE A 500 12.22 33.65 -44.39
C ILE A 500 12.98 33.37 -45.69
N LYS A 501 12.40 33.73 -46.85
CA LYS A 501 13.07 33.61 -48.15
C LYS A 501 14.34 34.48 -48.20
N ARG A 502 14.25 35.76 -47.82
CA ARG A 502 15.41 36.66 -47.73
C ARG A 502 16.48 36.17 -46.76
N LEU A 503 16.08 35.62 -45.61
CA LEU A 503 16.99 35.03 -44.63
C LEU A 503 17.66 33.74 -45.12
N SER A 504 16.96 32.95 -45.94
CA SER A 504 17.54 31.75 -46.56
C SER A 504 18.45 32.06 -47.75
N GLU A 505 18.22 33.17 -48.44
CA GLU A 505 19.03 33.67 -49.57
C GLU A 505 20.26 34.43 -49.09
N HIS A 506 20.22 35.02 -47.89
CA HIS A 506 21.40 35.47 -47.17
C HIS A 506 22.22 34.25 -46.73
N LYS A 507 23.07 33.74 -47.63
CA LYS A 507 24.17 32.83 -47.26
C LYS A 507 24.88 33.45 -46.06
N VAL A 508 24.99 32.66 -45.00
CA VAL A 508 25.76 32.95 -43.79
C VAL A 508 27.16 33.42 -44.19
N THR A 509 27.37 34.73 -44.27
CA THR A 509 28.71 35.29 -44.11
C THR A 509 29.16 34.86 -42.74
N LYS A 510 30.19 34.00 -42.70
CA LYS A 510 30.82 33.45 -41.50
C LYS A 510 30.67 34.39 -40.31
N MET A 511 29.90 33.96 -39.30
CA MET A 511 29.97 34.60 -37.99
C MET A 511 31.44 34.53 -37.53
N PRO A 512 32.04 35.65 -37.08
CA PRO A 512 33.38 35.62 -36.54
C PRO A 512 33.37 34.70 -35.31
N SER A 513 34.28 33.73 -35.30
CA SER A 513 34.50 32.84 -34.17
C SER A 513 34.97 33.67 -32.97
N ILE A 514 34.10 33.77 -31.97
CA ILE A 514 34.42 34.37 -30.66
C ILE A 514 35.25 33.34 -29.89
N LEU A 515 36.55 33.57 -29.79
CA LEU A 515 37.44 32.85 -28.88
C LEU A 515 37.50 33.63 -27.56
N MET A 516 37.20 32.95 -26.45
CA MET A 516 37.42 33.45 -25.09
C MET A 516 38.91 33.30 -24.75
N ASP A 517 39.60 34.41 -24.49
CA ASP A 517 40.93 34.39 -23.86
C ASP A 517 40.76 34.13 -22.35
N GLY A 518 41.23 32.97 -21.91
CA GLY A 518 41.09 32.47 -20.54
C GLY A 518 41.92 33.19 -19.47
N SER A 519 42.64 34.27 -19.82
CA SER A 519 43.49 34.99 -18.87
C SER A 519 42.91 36.32 -18.37
N THR A 520 41.94 36.95 -19.06
CA THR A 520 41.53 38.33 -18.73
C THR A 520 40.01 38.62 -18.67
N ASN A 521 39.11 37.67 -18.96
CA ASN A 521 37.65 37.88 -18.89
C ASN A 521 37.17 39.20 -19.55
N LYS A 522 37.72 39.57 -20.71
CA LYS A 522 37.19 40.65 -21.56
C LYS A 522 36.94 40.14 -22.98
N LEU A 523 35.80 40.53 -23.55
CA LEU A 523 35.49 40.33 -24.96
C LEU A 523 36.35 41.31 -25.78
N VAL A 524 37.20 40.76 -26.65
CA VAL A 524 37.87 41.54 -27.69
C VAL A 524 37.36 41.05 -29.04
N THR A 525 36.71 41.93 -29.79
CA THR A 525 36.42 41.73 -31.21
C THR A 525 37.62 42.19 -32.01
N ARG A 526 38.17 41.33 -32.86
CA ARG A 526 39.20 41.70 -33.84
C ARG A 526 38.49 42.14 -35.12
N GLU A 527 38.85 43.30 -35.65
CA GLU A 527 38.45 43.74 -37.00
C GLU A 527 38.93 42.78 -38.08
#